data_AF-A0A965PS50-F1
#
_entry.id   AF-A0A965PS50-F1
#
_cell.length_a   1.000
_cell.length_b   1.000
_cell.length_c   1.000
_cell.angle_alpha   90.00
_cell.angle_beta   90.00
_cell.angle_gamma   90.00
#
_symmetry.space_group_name_H-M   'P 1'
#
loop_
_entity.id
_entity.type
_entity.pdbx_description
1 polymer ?
#
loop_
_entity_poly.entity_id
_entity_poly.type
_entity_poly.pdbx_seq_one_letter_code
_entity_poly.pdbx_strand_id
1 'polypeptide(L)'
;MTNLLIAAIIAVESGGNDWARGRAGELGALQIRACVVRDVNQHFGLRYKHSDMTNRAAAIHVFDCYMKMYATDKRLGRAVTDSDRARIWNGGPNGWKKKSTKSYSKKVQQ
;
A
#
# COMPACT_ATOMS: atom_id res chain seq x y z
N MET A 1 2.83 -7.14 10.09
CA MET A 1 2.90 -7.56 8.67
C MET A 1 4.26 -8.20 8.46
N THR A 2 4.42 -9.14 7.53
CA THR A 2 5.72 -9.74 7.29
C THR A 2 6.61 -8.74 6.53
N ASN A 3 7.90 -8.67 6.90
CA ASN A 3 8.87 -7.85 6.16
C ASN A 3 8.99 -8.30 4.69
N LEU A 4 8.70 -9.57 4.41
CA LEU A 4 8.72 -10.16 3.06
C LEU A 4 7.65 -9.55 2.14
N LEU A 5 6.41 -9.40 2.62
CA LEU A 5 5.34 -8.82 1.79
C LEU A 5 5.66 -7.38 1.38
N ILE A 6 6.13 -6.56 2.33
CA ILE A 6 6.47 -5.16 2.07
C ILE A 6 7.62 -5.09 1.05
N ALA A 7 8.65 -5.92 1.21
CA ALA A 7 9.75 -6.00 0.25
C ALA A 7 9.28 -6.39 -1.15
N ALA A 8 8.38 -7.37 -1.27
CA ALA A 8 7.82 -7.79 -2.56
C ALA A 8 6.96 -6.69 -3.22
N ILE A 9 6.14 -5.97 -2.45
CA ILE A 9 5.39 -4.82 -2.97
C ILE A 9 6.35 -3.72 -3.46
N ILE A 10 7.38 -3.39 -2.67
CA ILE A 10 8.41 -2.40 -3.07
C ILE A 10 9.09 -2.81 -4.38
N ALA A 11 9.44 -4.09 -4.53
CA ALA A 11 10.06 -4.60 -5.75
C ALA A 11 9.14 -4.42 -6.96
N VAL A 12 7.84 -4.74 -6.83
CA VAL A 12 6.85 -4.58 -7.91
C VAL A 12 6.58 -3.11 -8.24
N GLU A 13 6.49 -2.24 -7.23
CA GLU A 13 6.10 -0.83 -7.40
C GLU A 13 7.22 0.04 -7.97
N SER A 14 8.46 -0.19 -7.56
CA SER A 14 9.57 0.72 -7.88
C SER A 14 10.92 0.04 -8.10
N GLY A 15 11.01 -1.28 -7.93
CA GLY A 15 12.29 -1.97 -7.86
C GLY A 15 13.16 -1.51 -6.68
N GLY A 16 12.57 -0.95 -5.63
CA GLY A 16 13.31 -0.42 -4.47
C GLY A 16 13.74 1.04 -4.57
N ASN A 17 13.30 1.78 -5.60
CA ASN A 17 13.68 3.18 -5.78
C ASN A 17 12.84 4.13 -4.89
N ASP A 18 13.47 4.67 -3.84
CA ASP A 18 12.86 5.63 -2.92
C ASP A 18 12.49 6.97 -3.57
N TRP A 19 13.04 7.31 -4.73
CA TRP A 19 12.75 8.55 -5.44
C TRP A 19 11.81 8.35 -6.65
N ALA A 20 11.24 7.15 -6.80
CA ALA A 20 10.36 6.84 -7.91
C ALA A 20 9.16 7.79 -7.97
N ARG A 21 8.83 8.25 -9.17
CA ARG A 21 7.68 9.12 -9.46
C ARG A 21 6.80 8.45 -10.49
N GLY A 22 5.58 8.10 -10.10
CA GLY A 22 4.60 7.50 -10.99
C GLY A 22 3.90 8.53 -11.86
N ARG A 23 3.24 8.06 -12.91
CA ARG A 23 2.61 8.92 -13.93
C ARG A 23 1.34 9.59 -13.43
N ALA A 24 0.70 9.08 -12.38
CA ALA A 24 -0.54 9.62 -11.82
C ALA A 24 -0.33 10.23 -10.42
N GLY A 25 0.90 10.68 -10.14
CA GLY A 25 1.27 11.35 -8.90
C GLY A 25 1.60 10.40 -7.76
N GLU A 26 1.96 9.16 -8.04
CA GLU A 26 2.55 8.24 -7.07
C GLU A 26 3.97 8.68 -6.69
N LEU A 27 4.36 8.47 -5.43
CA LEU A 27 5.69 8.83 -4.95
C LEU A 27 6.31 7.72 -4.10
N GLY A 28 7.61 7.53 -4.30
CA GLY A 28 8.48 6.70 -3.47
C GLY A 28 8.42 5.21 -3.79
N ALA A 29 9.11 4.44 -2.94
CA ALA A 29 9.34 3.02 -3.17
C ALA A 29 8.06 2.16 -3.21
N LEU A 30 6.99 2.65 -2.58
CA LEU A 30 5.67 2.00 -2.56
C LEU A 30 4.69 2.64 -3.55
N GLN A 31 5.09 3.66 -4.32
CA GLN A 31 4.22 4.39 -5.25
C GLN A 31 2.94 4.94 -4.57
N ILE A 32 3.12 5.64 -3.45
CA ILE A 32 2.02 6.14 -2.62
C ILE A 32 1.40 7.38 -3.26
N ARG A 33 0.06 7.44 -3.35
CA ARG A 33 -0.69 8.60 -3.84
C ARG A 33 -1.10 9.54 -2.70
N ALA A 34 -1.27 10.83 -2.99
CA ALA A 34 -1.65 11.83 -2.00
C ALA A 34 -2.97 11.53 -1.26
N CYS A 35 -3.92 10.83 -1.90
CA CYS A 35 -5.17 10.41 -1.25
C CYS A 35 -4.93 9.41 -0.11
N VAL A 36 -4.00 8.48 -0.26
CA VAL A 36 -3.64 7.51 0.79
C VAL A 36 -3.10 8.22 2.02
N VAL A 37 -2.19 9.18 1.81
CA VAL A 37 -1.62 10.00 2.90
C VAL A 37 -2.71 10.79 3.61
N ARG A 38 -3.65 11.38 2.86
CA ARG A 38 -4.79 12.11 3.42
C ARG A 38 -5.68 11.21 4.28
N ASP A 39 -6.04 10.04 3.78
CA ASP A 39 -6.88 9.07 4.50
C ASP A 39 -6.21 8.64 5.81
N VAL A 40 -4.92 8.31 5.77
CA VAL A 40 -4.14 7.90 6.94
C VAL A 40 -4.00 9.03 7.95
N ASN A 41 -3.69 10.25 7.49
CA ASN A 41 -3.60 11.42 8.37
C ASN A 41 -4.94 11.70 9.06
N GLN A 42 -6.03 11.69 8.32
CA GLN A 42 -7.36 11.94 8.86
C GLN A 42 -7.77 10.87 9.88
N HIS A 43 -7.49 9.60 9.59
CA HIS A 43 -7.90 8.48 10.44
C HIS A 43 -7.07 8.36 11.73
N PHE A 44 -5.76 8.60 11.65
CA PHE A 44 -4.83 8.41 12.78
C PHE A 44 -4.36 9.71 13.44
N GLY A 45 -4.80 10.89 12.96
CA GLY A 45 -4.33 12.18 13.46
C GLY A 45 -2.87 12.49 13.12
N LEU A 46 -2.34 11.88 12.05
CA LEU A 46 -0.96 12.04 11.61
C LEU A 46 -0.80 13.28 10.72
N ARG A 47 0.46 13.68 10.48
CA ARG A 47 0.80 14.92 9.74
C ARG A 47 1.81 14.69 8.60
N TYR A 48 1.79 13.51 7.99
CA TYR A 48 2.65 13.23 6.84
C TYR A 48 2.28 14.12 5.65
N LYS A 49 3.27 14.59 4.92
CA LYS A 49 3.10 15.21 3.60
C LYS A 49 3.30 14.15 2.53
N HIS A 50 2.65 14.32 1.39
CA HIS A 50 2.84 13.40 0.26
C HIS A 50 4.30 13.38 -0.23
N SER A 51 5.00 14.50 -0.15
CA SER A 51 6.44 14.60 -0.41
C SER A 51 7.31 13.71 0.48
N ASP A 52 6.83 13.35 1.68
CA ASP A 52 7.60 12.53 2.63
C ASP A 52 7.68 11.06 2.19
N MET A 53 6.90 10.66 1.18
CA MET A 53 6.84 9.27 0.72
C MET A 53 8.11 8.82 -0.01
N THR A 54 9.04 9.73 -0.30
CA THR A 54 10.41 9.35 -0.72
C THR A 54 11.29 8.89 0.44
N ASN A 55 10.88 9.07 1.69
CA ASN A 55 11.51 8.45 2.83
C ASN A 55 10.93 7.05 3.05
N ARG A 56 11.75 6.01 2.92
CA ARG A 56 11.34 4.60 3.04
C ARG A 56 10.56 4.31 4.34
N ALA A 57 11.06 4.79 5.47
CA ALA A 57 10.44 4.52 6.77
C ALA A 57 9.06 5.20 6.88
N ALA A 58 8.93 6.44 6.41
CA ALA A 58 7.65 7.14 6.36
C ALA A 58 6.66 6.44 5.42
N ALA A 59 7.11 6.01 4.24
CA ALA A 59 6.29 5.30 3.27
C ALA A 59 5.77 3.97 3.83
N ILE A 60 6.63 3.18 4.48
CA ILE A 60 6.26 1.93 5.14
C ILE A 60 5.23 2.19 6.24
N HIS A 61 5.44 3.22 7.08
CA HIS A 61 4.49 3.52 8.14
C HIS A 61 3.10 3.92 7.61
N VAL A 62 3.06 4.76 6.56
CA VAL A 62 1.79 5.13 5.90
C VAL A 62 1.11 3.91 5.29
N PHE A 63 1.86 3.02 4.65
CA PHE A 63 1.34 1.77 4.11
C PHE A 63 0.76 0.87 5.22
N ASP A 64 1.47 0.70 6.33
CA ASP A 64 0.99 -0.09 7.48
C ASP A 64 -0.29 0.49 8.08
N CYS A 65 -0.38 1.81 8.23
CA CYS A 65 -1.60 2.50 8.66
C CYS A 65 -2.76 2.24 7.69
N TYR A 66 -2.53 2.36 6.40
CA TYR A 66 -3.55 2.10 5.38
C TYR A 66 -4.05 0.64 5.44
N MET A 67 -3.15 -0.30 5.68
CA MET A 67 -3.48 -1.71 5.88
C MET A 67 -4.26 -1.95 7.17
N LYS A 68 -3.96 -1.25 8.26
CA LYS A 68 -4.75 -1.30 9.51
C LYS A 68 -6.18 -0.78 9.33
N MET A 69 -6.40 0.17 8.41
CA MET A 69 -7.74 0.67 8.10
C MET A 69 -8.55 -0.32 7.27
N TYR A 70 -7.93 -0.90 6.24
CA TYR A 70 -8.67 -1.57 5.17
C TYR A 70 -8.47 -3.08 5.09
N ALA A 71 -7.34 -3.61 5.55
CA ALA A 71 -7.04 -5.04 5.53
C ALA A 71 -7.26 -5.64 6.92
N THR A 72 -8.52 -5.64 7.37
CA THR A 72 -8.96 -6.17 8.68
C THR A 72 -9.95 -7.31 8.52
N ASP A 73 -9.88 -8.28 9.43
CA ASP A 73 -10.74 -9.47 9.38
C ASP A 73 -12.22 -9.10 9.46
N LYS A 74 -12.57 -8.12 10.31
CA LYS A 74 -13.92 -7.57 10.41
C LYS A 74 -14.45 -7.04 9.08
N ARG A 75 -13.58 -6.39 8.29
CA ARG A 75 -13.98 -5.79 7.01
C ARG A 75 -14.06 -6.80 5.87
N LEU A 76 -13.22 -7.84 5.92
CA LEU A 76 -13.20 -8.89 4.90
C LEU A 76 -14.14 -10.06 5.23
N GLY A 77 -14.60 -10.18 6.47
CA GLY A 77 -15.43 -11.28 6.95
C GLY A 77 -14.67 -12.61 7.13
N ARG A 78 -13.33 -12.57 7.10
CA ARG A 78 -12.42 -13.71 7.25
C ARG A 78 -11.00 -13.22 7.56
N ALA A 79 -10.13 -14.14 7.96
CA ALA A 79 -8.70 -13.85 8.14
C ALA A 79 -8.09 -13.19 6.90
N VAL A 80 -7.38 -12.09 7.11
CA VAL A 80 -6.69 -11.32 6.07
C VAL A 80 -5.45 -12.06 5.59
N THR A 81 -5.30 -12.19 4.27
CA THR A 81 -4.14 -12.80 3.62
C THR A 81 -3.23 -11.73 3.01
N ASP A 82 -2.00 -12.11 2.68
CA ASP A 82 -1.08 -11.23 1.94
C ASP A 82 -1.60 -10.89 0.54
N SER A 83 -2.38 -11.78 -0.09
CA SER A 83 -3.10 -11.48 -1.33
C SER A 83 -4.07 -10.32 -1.14
N ASP A 84 -4.82 -10.29 -0.03
CA ASP A 84 -5.76 -9.21 0.22
C ASP A 84 -5.06 -7.88 0.39
N ARG A 85 -3.94 -7.87 1.13
CA ARG A 85 -3.12 -6.68 1.34
C ARG A 85 -2.59 -6.13 0.03
N ALA A 86 -1.99 -6.99 -0.81
CA ALA A 86 -1.52 -6.60 -2.15
C ALA A 86 -2.64 -6.06 -3.03
N ARG A 87 -3.83 -6.68 -2.99
CA ARG A 87 -4.98 -6.26 -3.81
C ARG A 87 -5.61 -4.98 -3.31
N ILE A 88 -5.65 -4.77 -2.00
CA ILE A 88 -6.10 -3.51 -1.39
C ILE A 88 -5.13 -2.38 -1.74
N TRP A 89 -3.83 -2.65 -1.73
CA TRP A 89 -2.82 -1.68 -2.14
C TRP A 89 -3.02 -1.23 -3.59
N ASN A 90 -3.11 -2.20 -4.51
CA ASN A 90 -3.27 -1.91 -5.94
C ASN A 90 -4.65 -1.34 -6.31
N GLY A 91 -5.70 -1.76 -5.63
CA GLY A 91 -7.09 -1.47 -6.02
C GLY A 91 -7.85 -0.49 -5.13
N GLY A 92 -7.21 0.04 -4.10
CA GLY A 92 -7.84 0.83 -3.04
C GLY A 92 -8.64 -0.03 -2.06
N PRO A 93 -9.49 0.57 -1.21
CA PRO A 93 -10.13 -0.13 -0.09
C PRO A 93 -10.87 -1.41 -0.50
N ASN A 94 -11.55 -1.40 -1.65
CA ASN A 94 -12.31 -2.56 -2.15
C ASN A 94 -11.52 -3.39 -3.18
N GLY A 95 -10.19 -3.23 -3.24
CA GLY A 95 -9.33 -3.89 -4.22
C GLY A 95 -9.37 -5.42 -4.18
N TRP A 96 -9.56 -6.01 -2.99
CA TRP A 96 -9.73 -7.45 -2.82
C TRP A 96 -10.95 -8.04 -3.56
N LYS A 97 -11.98 -7.22 -3.85
CA LYS A 97 -13.17 -7.63 -4.63
C LYS A 97 -12.96 -7.54 -6.14
N LYS A 98 -12.01 -6.72 -6.61
CA LYS A 98 -11.81 -6.43 -8.04
C LYS A 98 -11.06 -7.57 -8.73
N LYS A 99 -11.52 -8.02 -9.90
CA LYS A 99 -10.81 -9.04 -10.70
C LYS A 99 -9.45 -8.51 -11.22
N SER A 100 -9.36 -7.22 -11.53
CA SER A 100 -8.16 -6.57 -12.07
C SER A 100 -6.95 -6.63 -11.14
N THR A 101 -7.15 -6.72 -9.82
CA THR A 101 -6.05 -6.76 -8.83
C THR A 101 -5.43 -8.15 -8.68
N LYS A 102 -6.03 -9.20 -9.27
CA LYS A 102 -5.52 -10.58 -9.16
C LYS A 102 -4.15 -10.74 -9.81
N SER A 103 -3.92 -10.13 -10.97
CA SER A 103 -2.63 -10.20 -11.67
C SER A 103 -1.53 -9.52 -10.86
N TYR A 104 -1.81 -8.36 -10.27
CA TYR A 104 -0.91 -7.68 -9.37
C TYR A 104 -0.55 -8.54 -8.15
N SER A 105 -1.55 -9.13 -7.48
CA SER A 105 -1.30 -10.02 -6.34
C SER A 105 -0.38 -11.19 -6.68
N LYS A 106 -0.53 -11.76 -7.88
CA LYS A 106 0.32 -12.86 -8.34
C LYS A 106 1.77 -12.41 -8.56
N LYS A 107 2.01 -11.15 -8.94
CA LYS A 107 3.37 -10.60 -9.06
C LYS A 107 4.03 -10.42 -7.70
N VAL A 108 3.27 -9.98 -6.70
CA VAL A 108 3.76 -9.78 -5.33
C VAL A 108 4.08 -11.11 -4.61
N GLN A 109 3.47 -12.21 -5.06
CA GLN A 109 3.64 -13.54 -4.46
C GLN A 109 4.68 -14.42 -5.17
N GLN A 110 5.29 -13.94 -6.25
CA GLN A 110 6.41 -14.61 -6.92
C GLN A 110 7.70 -14.36 -6.15
#